data_AF-A0A2M7PUE9-F1
#
_entry.id   AF-A0A2M7PUE9-F1
#
_cell.length_a   1.000
_cell.length_b   1.000
_cell.length_c   1.000
_cell.angle_alpha   90.00
_cell.angle_beta   90.00
_cell.angle_gamma   90.00
#
_symmetry.space_group_name_H-M   'P 1'
#
loop_
_entity.id
_entity.type
_entity.pdbx_description
1 polymer ?
#
loop_
_entity_poly.entity_id
_entity_poly.type
_entity_poly.pdbx_seq_one_letter_code
_entity_poly.pdbx_strand_id
1 'polypeptide(L)'
;MVLAASYPDFFFQGVMVPDSISPDSSKVDLIYPFQDYTGNPYLDQQSQSPLFLNPPANIQREITYNPETNTYEFVSKIGDFAYRAPTVMDFDEYQDYELQHDVNNYWKERAQTAGTAEGSRLIPKIYVGGEAFDRIFGSNTIDIRPQGSAEVSFGVLSTKRDDPSLNVRQRRTTNFDFNMKIQMNVIAKIGD
;
A
#
# COMPACT_ATOMS: atom_id res chain seq x y z
N MET A 1 -34.41 34.61 -21.34
CA MET A 1 -34.49 33.33 -22.07
C MET A 1 -33.20 32.58 -21.75
N VAL A 2 -33.22 31.72 -20.74
CA VAL A 2 -32.05 30.96 -20.27
C VAL A 2 -32.43 29.49 -20.46
N LEU A 3 -31.72 28.81 -21.35
CA LEU A 3 -31.88 27.39 -21.60
C LEU A 3 -31.12 26.63 -20.50
N ALA A 4 -31.86 26.01 -19.58
CA ALA A 4 -31.32 25.02 -18.67
C ALA A 4 -31.25 23.68 -19.41
N ALA A 5 -30.04 23.19 -19.67
CA ALA A 5 -29.84 21.81 -20.08
C ALA A 5 -29.84 20.93 -18.81
N SER A 6 -30.90 20.14 -18.63
CA SER A 6 -30.95 19.10 -17.61
C SER A 6 -30.10 17.92 -18.06
N TYR A 7 -29.04 17.59 -17.32
CA TYR A 7 -28.32 16.33 -17.48
C TYR A 7 -28.96 15.29 -16.55
N PRO A 8 -29.22 14.05 -17.01
CA PRO A 8 -29.83 13.03 -16.17
C PRO A 8 -28.80 12.43 -15.21
N ASP A 9 -29.21 12.22 -13.96
CA ASP A 9 -28.45 11.52 -12.93
C ASP A 9 -28.22 10.04 -13.34
N PHE A 10 -26.99 9.70 -13.69
CA PHE A 10 -26.59 8.30 -13.93
C PHE A 10 -26.03 7.70 -12.64
N PHE A 11 -26.86 6.91 -11.95
CA PHE A 11 -26.39 5.97 -10.94
C PHE A 11 -25.57 4.87 -11.63
N PHE A 12 -24.25 4.95 -11.56
CA PHE A 12 -23.38 3.83 -11.96
C PHE A 12 -23.37 2.78 -10.85
N GLN A 13 -24.33 1.86 -10.91
CA GLN A 13 -24.13 0.54 -10.34
C GLN A 13 -22.93 -0.08 -11.07
N GLY A 14 -21.94 -0.60 -10.34
CA GLY A 14 -20.69 -1.14 -10.89
C GLY A 14 -20.93 -2.22 -11.96
N VAL A 15 -21.11 -1.79 -13.20
CA VAL A 15 -21.17 -2.64 -14.38
C VAL A 15 -19.74 -2.73 -14.88
N MET A 16 -19.10 -3.88 -14.67
CA MET A 16 -17.93 -4.24 -15.46
C MET A 16 -18.37 -4.21 -16.92
N VAL A 17 -17.95 -3.20 -17.68
CA VAL A 17 -18.17 -3.21 -19.12
C VAL A 17 -17.20 -4.27 -19.67
N PRO A 18 -17.69 -5.38 -20.23
CA PRO A 18 -16.80 -6.32 -20.89
C PRO A 18 -16.07 -5.60 -22.02
N ASP A 19 -14.77 -5.83 -22.12
CA ASP A 19 -13.97 -5.40 -23.27
C ASP A 19 -14.68 -5.85 -24.56
N SER A 20 -14.66 -5.02 -25.60
CA SER A 20 -15.42 -5.23 -26.86
C SER A 20 -14.91 -6.41 -27.69
N ILE A 21 -14.06 -7.26 -27.13
CA ILE A 21 -13.85 -8.61 -27.64
C ILE A 21 -14.96 -9.51 -27.09
N SER A 22 -15.86 -9.95 -27.98
CA SER A 22 -16.65 -11.14 -27.67
C SER A 22 -15.68 -12.23 -27.22
N PRO A 23 -15.90 -12.90 -26.07
CA PRO A 23 -15.03 -14.00 -25.67
C PRO A 23 -15.12 -15.05 -26.76
N ASP A 24 -14.08 -15.12 -27.59
CA ASP A 24 -13.97 -16.11 -28.65
C ASP A 24 -14.13 -17.49 -28.01
N SER A 25 -15.02 -18.28 -28.59
CA SER A 25 -15.62 -19.46 -27.99
C SER A 25 -14.60 -20.60 -27.88
N SER A 26 -13.71 -20.51 -26.90
CA SER A 26 -13.17 -21.66 -26.19
C SER A 26 -12.64 -21.13 -24.86
N LYS A 27 -13.21 -21.60 -23.75
CA LYS A 27 -12.62 -21.39 -22.44
C LYS A 27 -11.31 -22.18 -22.42
N VAL A 28 -10.22 -21.54 -22.84
CA VAL A 28 -8.88 -22.13 -22.80
C VAL A 28 -8.40 -22.03 -21.37
N ASP A 29 -8.43 -23.15 -20.66
CA ASP A 29 -7.81 -23.24 -19.34
C ASP A 29 -6.29 -23.23 -19.53
N LEU A 30 -5.69 -22.06 -19.30
CA LEU A 30 -4.25 -21.89 -19.37
C LEU A 30 -3.59 -22.71 -18.26
N ILE A 31 -2.56 -23.49 -18.60
CA ILE A 31 -1.72 -24.22 -17.62
C ILE A 31 -1.13 -23.23 -16.59
N TYR A 32 -0.82 -22.02 -17.06
CA TYR A 32 -0.41 -20.88 -16.23
C TYR A 32 -1.37 -19.71 -16.48
N PRO A 33 -2.41 -19.54 -15.65
CA PRO A 33 -3.33 -18.43 -15.81
C PRO A 33 -2.63 -17.11 -15.47
N PHE A 34 -2.81 -16.10 -16.32
CA PHE A 34 -2.44 -14.72 -16.04
C PHE A 34 -3.70 -13.88 -15.91
N GLN A 35 -3.66 -12.90 -15.02
CA GLN A 35 -4.71 -11.88 -14.89
C GLN A 35 -4.20 -10.64 -15.62
N ASP A 36 -4.96 -10.18 -16.61
CA ASP A 36 -4.63 -8.93 -17.30
C ASP A 36 -5.02 -7.74 -16.40
N TYR A 37 -4.34 -6.62 -16.61
CA TYR A 37 -4.65 -5.35 -15.98
C TYR A 37 -6.02 -4.86 -16.45
N THR A 38 -6.91 -4.62 -15.50
CA THR A 38 -8.27 -4.14 -15.76
C THR A 38 -8.32 -2.65 -16.09
N GLY A 39 -7.28 -1.88 -15.73
CA GLY A 39 -7.28 -0.42 -15.77
C GLY A 39 -7.90 0.22 -14.53
N ASN A 40 -8.45 -0.60 -13.63
CA ASN A 40 -8.92 -0.16 -12.33
C ASN A 40 -7.80 -0.36 -11.29
N PRO A 41 -7.28 0.72 -10.71
CA PRO A 41 -6.14 0.62 -9.80
C PRO A 41 -6.45 -0.11 -8.48
N TYR A 42 -7.72 -0.32 -8.09
CA TYR A 42 -8.06 -1.19 -6.94
C TYR A 42 -7.87 -2.67 -7.24
N LEU A 43 -8.22 -3.09 -8.46
CA LEU A 43 -8.17 -4.49 -8.87
C LEU A 43 -6.76 -4.88 -9.32
N ASP A 44 -6.03 -3.91 -9.88
CA ASP A 44 -4.71 -4.11 -10.44
C ASP A 44 -3.57 -4.09 -9.38
N GLN A 45 -3.92 -4.00 -8.09
CA GLN A 45 -3.02 -4.04 -6.92
C GLN A 45 -2.39 -5.42 -6.64
N GLN A 46 -2.37 -6.32 -7.63
CA GLN A 46 -1.72 -7.61 -7.43
C GLN A 46 -0.23 -7.44 -7.20
N SER A 47 0.23 -8.05 -6.09
CA SER A 47 1.63 -8.31 -5.78
C SER A 47 2.32 -8.81 -7.04
N GLN A 48 3.08 -7.93 -7.68
CA GLN A 48 3.82 -8.26 -8.89
C GLN A 48 4.93 -9.22 -8.46
N SER A 49 4.65 -10.52 -8.60
CA SER A 49 5.68 -11.53 -8.45
C SER A 49 6.84 -11.15 -9.35
N PRO A 50 8.10 -11.22 -8.89
CA PRO A 50 9.27 -10.96 -9.72
C PRO A 50 9.36 -11.89 -10.95
N LEU A 51 8.55 -12.95 -10.98
CA LEU A 51 8.43 -13.89 -12.09
C LEU A 51 7.58 -13.36 -13.25
N PHE A 52 6.75 -12.33 -13.02
CA PHE A 52 5.98 -11.67 -14.08
C PHE A 52 6.78 -10.52 -14.70
N LEU A 53 6.48 -10.23 -15.96
CA LEU A 53 7.08 -9.11 -16.67
C LEU A 53 6.47 -7.79 -16.19
N ASN A 54 7.31 -6.76 -16.10
CA ASN A 54 6.83 -5.40 -15.85
C ASN A 54 5.99 -4.91 -17.04
N PRO A 55 5.03 -3.99 -16.80
CA PRO A 55 4.32 -3.34 -17.88
C PRO A 55 5.30 -2.63 -18.83
N PRO A 56 5.03 -2.64 -20.15
CA PRO A 56 5.92 -2.06 -21.13
C PRO A 56 5.97 -0.53 -20.99
N ALA A 57 7.14 0.06 -21.26
CA ALA A 57 7.41 1.47 -20.98
C ALA A 57 6.57 2.48 -21.79
N ASN A 58 5.92 2.03 -22.87
CA ASN A 58 5.04 2.85 -23.70
C ASN A 58 3.64 3.03 -23.10
N ILE A 59 3.30 2.30 -22.03
CA ILE A 59 2.04 2.46 -21.30
C ILE A 59 2.27 3.45 -20.16
N GLN A 60 1.50 4.54 -20.17
CA GLN A 60 1.54 5.57 -19.13
C GLN A 60 0.19 5.63 -18.42
N ARG A 61 0.23 5.80 -17.09
CA ARG A 61 -0.97 6.05 -16.28
C ARG A 61 -0.97 7.51 -15.88
N GLU A 62 -2.07 8.19 -16.20
CA GLU A 62 -2.30 9.58 -15.85
C GLU A 62 -3.48 9.65 -14.89
N ILE A 63 -3.36 10.51 -13.88
CA ILE A 63 -4.42 10.79 -12.91
C ILE A 63 -4.81 12.25 -13.10
N THR A 64 -6.07 12.50 -13.43
CA THR A 64 -6.60 13.85 -13.65
C THR A 64 -7.69 14.16 -12.63
N TYR A 65 -7.58 15.30 -11.95
CA TYR A 65 -8.59 15.77 -11.01
C TYR A 65 -9.63 16.64 -11.71
N ASN A 66 -10.91 16.35 -11.50
CA ASN A 66 -12.04 17.14 -11.97
C ASN A 66 -12.63 17.98 -10.82
N PRO A 67 -12.49 19.32 -10.84
CA PRO A 67 -12.94 20.19 -9.75
C PRO A 67 -14.46 20.39 -9.70
N GLU A 68 -15.20 20.09 -10.77
CA GLU A 68 -16.66 20.26 -10.80
C GLU A 68 -17.37 19.10 -10.10
N THR A 69 -16.87 17.89 -10.29
CA THR A 69 -17.41 16.66 -9.71
C THR A 69 -16.67 16.20 -8.46
N ASN A 70 -15.50 16.80 -8.14
CA ASN A 70 -14.61 16.38 -7.05
C ASN A 70 -14.16 14.91 -7.19
N THR A 71 -13.87 14.51 -8.43
CA THR A 71 -13.49 13.13 -8.77
C THR A 71 -12.09 13.07 -9.39
N TYR A 72 -11.45 11.91 -9.26
CA TYR A 72 -10.16 11.59 -9.86
C TYR A 72 -10.35 10.55 -10.97
N GLU A 73 -9.87 10.87 -12.16
CA GLU A 73 -9.94 10.01 -13.35
C GLU A 73 -8.57 9.37 -13.61
N PHE A 74 -8.53 8.05 -13.61
CA PHE A 74 -7.37 7.23 -13.94
C PHE A 74 -7.43 6.83 -15.41
N VAL A 75 -6.49 7.33 -16.21
CA VAL A 75 -6.43 7.06 -17.65
C VAL A 75 -5.14 6.33 -17.99
N SER A 76 -5.26 5.20 -18.67
CA SER A 76 -4.12 4.44 -19.17
C SER A 76 -3.94 4.72 -20.66
N LYS A 77 -2.82 5.34 -21.04
CA LYS A 77 -2.54 5.85 -22.39
C LYS A 77 -1.34 5.17 -23.04
N ILE A 78 -1.40 5.02 -24.36
CA ILE A 78 -0.27 4.68 -25.23
C ILE A 78 -0.13 5.83 -26.23
N GLY A 79 0.85 6.71 -26.01
CA GLY A 79 0.89 7.99 -26.71
C GLY A 79 -0.37 8.80 -26.42
N ASP A 80 -1.12 9.17 -27.46
CA ASP A 80 -2.37 9.94 -27.33
C ASP A 80 -3.63 9.05 -27.22
N PHE A 81 -3.48 7.73 -27.34
CA PHE A 81 -4.60 6.80 -27.34
C PHE A 81 -4.86 6.24 -25.93
N ALA A 82 -6.05 6.48 -25.38
CA ALA A 82 -6.52 5.80 -24.18
C ALA A 82 -6.83 4.33 -24.54
N TYR A 83 -5.97 3.42 -24.10
CA TYR A 83 -6.07 2.02 -24.52
C TYR A 83 -6.99 1.18 -23.64
N ARG A 84 -7.43 1.72 -22.49
CA ARG A 84 -8.43 1.13 -21.60
C ARG A 84 -9.43 2.19 -21.13
N ALA A 85 -10.59 1.70 -20.68
CA ALA A 85 -11.60 2.55 -20.08
C ALA A 85 -11.04 3.28 -18.84
N PRO A 86 -11.28 4.59 -18.72
CA PRO A 86 -10.85 5.31 -17.54
C PRO A 86 -11.65 4.86 -16.32
N THR A 87 -10.98 4.82 -15.16
CA THR A 87 -11.64 4.55 -13.89
C THR A 87 -11.78 5.86 -13.13
N VAL A 88 -12.96 6.12 -12.57
CA VAL A 88 -13.24 7.33 -11.79
C VAL A 88 -13.37 6.97 -10.33
N MET A 89 -12.81 7.79 -9.45
CA MET A 89 -12.95 7.69 -8.00
C MET A 89 -13.42 9.00 -7.42
N ASP A 90 -14.20 8.92 -6.36
CA ASP A 90 -14.48 10.08 -5.52
C ASP A 90 -13.24 10.46 -4.69
N PHE A 91 -13.22 11.66 -4.11
CA PHE A 91 -12.12 12.13 -3.28
C PHE A 91 -11.79 11.19 -2.11
N ASP A 92 -12.81 10.70 -1.40
CA ASP A 92 -12.62 9.82 -0.24
C ASP A 92 -12.01 8.47 -0.66
N GLU A 93 -12.51 7.92 -1.77
CA GLU A 93 -11.97 6.70 -2.38
C GLU A 93 -10.50 6.88 -2.78
N TYR A 94 -10.18 7.99 -3.47
CA TYR A 94 -8.82 8.30 -3.85
C TYR A 94 -7.88 8.43 -2.64
N GLN A 95 -8.35 9.07 -1.56
CA GLN A 95 -7.59 9.22 -0.32
C GLN A 95 -7.27 7.86 0.31
N ASP A 96 -8.25 6.96 0.40
CA ASP A 96 -8.06 5.62 0.94
C ASP A 96 -7.10 4.79 0.06
N TYR A 97 -7.25 4.89 -1.26
CA TYR A 97 -6.36 4.27 -2.23
C TYR A 97 -4.90 4.73 -2.05
N GLU A 98 -4.67 6.04 -1.96
CA GLU A 98 -3.32 6.60 -1.83
C GLU A 98 -2.68 6.22 -0.49
N LEU A 99 -3.45 6.28 0.60
CA LEU A 99 -2.99 5.84 1.92
C LEU A 99 -2.54 4.37 1.90
N GLN A 100 -3.33 3.49 1.28
CA GLN A 100 -2.99 2.08 1.18
C GLN A 100 -1.75 1.86 0.31
N HIS A 101 -1.63 2.59 -0.79
CA HIS A 101 -0.47 2.55 -1.68
C HIS A 101 0.81 2.99 -0.95
N ASP A 102 0.76 4.07 -0.18
CA ASP A 102 1.89 4.58 0.61
C ASP A 102 2.34 3.59 1.68
N VAL A 103 1.40 2.99 2.42
CA VAL A 103 1.71 1.96 3.41
C VAL A 103 2.40 0.76 2.75
N ASN A 104 1.90 0.30 1.60
CA ASN A 104 2.49 -0.81 0.87
C ASN A 104 3.91 -0.49 0.36
N ASN A 105 4.10 0.71 -0.18
CA ASN A 105 5.41 1.17 -0.64
C ASN A 105 6.41 1.29 0.50
N TYR A 106 5.99 1.84 1.65
CA TYR A 106 6.80 1.92 2.86
C TYR A 106 7.30 0.53 3.30
N TRP A 107 6.41 -0.45 3.37
CA TRP A 107 6.81 -1.81 3.76
C TRP A 107 7.72 -2.48 2.72
N LYS A 108 7.48 -2.24 1.43
CA LYS A 108 8.33 -2.73 0.33
C LYS A 108 9.74 -2.16 0.42
N GLU A 109 9.88 -0.86 0.61
CA GLU A 109 11.17 -0.19 0.81
C GLU A 109 11.87 -0.69 2.08
N ARG A 110 11.13 -0.84 3.18
CA ARG A 110 11.66 -1.35 4.44
C ARG A 110 12.17 -2.79 4.31
N ALA A 111 11.44 -3.65 3.61
CA ALA A 111 11.83 -5.04 3.37
C ALA A 111 13.11 -5.14 2.52
N GLN A 112 13.23 -4.30 1.47
CA GLN A 112 14.44 -4.22 0.65
C GLN A 112 15.65 -3.70 1.45
N THR A 113 15.42 -2.72 2.34
CA THR A 113 16.47 -2.13 3.17
C THR A 113 16.92 -3.04 4.33
N ALA A 114 16.01 -3.85 4.89
CA ALA A 114 16.35 -4.80 5.95
C ALA A 114 17.38 -5.86 5.51
N GLY A 115 17.39 -6.23 4.22
CA GLY A 115 18.36 -7.18 3.65
C GLY A 115 19.75 -6.60 3.36
N THR A 116 19.90 -5.27 3.29
CA THR A 116 21.18 -4.59 3.04
C THR A 116 21.78 -3.96 4.30
N ALA A 117 21.08 -4.05 5.44
CA ALA A 117 21.44 -3.45 6.71
C ALA A 117 22.34 -4.33 7.61
N GLU A 118 23.20 -5.18 7.04
CA GLU A 118 24.40 -5.62 7.76
C GLU A 118 25.36 -4.42 7.91
N GLY A 119 25.04 -3.50 8.83
CA GLY A 119 25.98 -2.48 9.32
C GLY A 119 25.52 -1.03 9.29
N SER A 120 24.34 -0.70 8.75
CA SER A 120 23.82 0.68 8.80
C SER A 120 22.94 0.89 10.03
N ARG A 121 23.17 1.99 10.75
CA ARG A 121 22.50 2.33 12.01
C ARG A 121 20.99 2.31 11.81
N LEU A 122 20.28 1.54 12.65
CA LEU A 122 18.82 1.37 12.60
C LEU A 122 18.01 2.69 12.69
N ILE A 123 18.65 3.79 13.10
CA ILE A 123 18.03 5.11 13.23
C ILE A 123 18.83 6.12 12.39
N PRO A 124 18.23 6.72 11.35
CA PRO A 124 18.87 7.79 10.57
C PRO A 124 18.94 9.09 11.38
N LYS A 125 19.89 9.97 11.02
CA LYS A 125 19.97 11.31 11.59
C LYS A 125 18.80 12.16 11.10
N ILE A 126 18.15 12.89 12.01
CA ILE A 126 17.02 13.75 11.70
C ILE A 126 17.53 15.19 11.54
N TYR A 127 17.12 15.84 10.44
CA TYR A 127 17.38 17.25 10.14
C TYR A 127 16.08 18.05 10.32
N VAL A 128 16.09 19.14 11.07
CA VAL A 128 14.88 19.91 11.43
C VAL A 128 14.88 21.29 10.76
N GLY A 129 14.32 21.42 9.57
CA GLY A 129 14.33 22.70 8.83
C GLY A 129 13.86 23.91 9.66
N GLY A 130 14.63 25.01 9.64
CA GLY A 130 14.24 26.30 10.22
C GLY A 130 15.40 27.13 10.79
N GLU A 131 15.55 28.35 10.29
CA GLU A 131 16.57 29.33 10.74
C GLU A 131 16.46 29.68 12.24
N ALA A 132 15.25 29.53 12.81
CA ALA A 132 14.99 29.70 14.24
C ALA A 132 15.58 28.58 15.11
N PHE A 133 15.64 27.33 14.61
CA PHE A 133 16.21 26.20 15.33
C PHE A 133 17.74 26.28 15.33
N ASP A 134 18.33 26.63 14.18
CA ASP A 134 19.77 26.86 14.02
C ASP A 134 20.30 27.97 14.94
N ARG A 135 19.54 29.05 15.12
CA ARG A 135 19.95 30.19 15.96
C ARG A 135 20.01 29.86 17.45
N ILE A 136 19.22 28.90 17.93
CA ILE A 136 19.15 28.54 19.36
C ILE A 136 20.10 27.36 19.68
N PHE A 137 20.29 26.43 18.73
CA PHE A 137 21.02 25.18 18.99
C PHE A 137 22.34 25.02 18.19
N GLY A 138 22.70 25.96 17.32
CA GLY A 138 24.02 26.00 16.66
C GLY A 138 24.26 24.94 15.57
N SER A 139 23.37 23.95 15.40
CA SER A 139 23.37 22.99 14.28
C SER A 139 22.00 22.32 14.13
N ASN A 140 21.63 22.01 12.88
CA ASN A 140 20.34 21.42 12.53
C ASN A 140 20.27 19.88 12.63
N THR A 141 21.25 19.27 13.30
CA THR A 141 21.37 17.81 13.32
C THR A 141 21.13 17.29 14.73
N ILE A 142 20.20 16.34 14.85
CA ILE A 142 19.97 15.59 16.09
C ILE A 142 20.63 14.21 15.91
N ASP A 143 21.68 13.92 16.70
CA ASP A 143 22.34 12.61 16.71
C ASP A 143 21.84 11.80 17.92
N ILE A 144 21.09 10.73 17.65
CA ILE A 144 20.52 9.86 18.67
C ILE A 144 21.27 8.53 18.65
N ARG A 145 21.85 8.16 19.79
CA ARG A 145 22.62 6.93 19.97
C ARG A 145 21.96 6.06 21.04
N PRO A 146 21.09 5.12 20.65
CA PRO A 146 20.62 4.10 21.58
C PRO A 146 21.77 3.13 21.90
N GLN A 147 21.91 2.74 23.16
CA GLN A 147 22.84 1.73 23.65
C GLN A 147 22.10 0.73 24.53
N GLY A 148 22.29 -0.56 24.28
CA GLY A 148 21.62 -1.60 25.05
C GLY A 148 21.25 -2.81 24.19
N SER A 149 20.30 -3.59 24.69
CA SER A 149 19.79 -4.78 23.99
C SER A 149 18.26 -4.78 24.01
N ALA A 150 17.68 -5.36 22.96
CA ALA A 150 16.27 -5.65 22.88
C ALA A 150 16.12 -7.11 22.48
N GLU A 151 15.37 -7.86 23.27
CA GLU A 151 15.00 -9.24 23.01
C GLU A 151 13.49 -9.29 22.84
N VAL A 152 13.06 -9.95 21.77
CA VAL A 152 11.64 -10.16 21.46
C VAL A 152 11.45 -11.65 21.23
N SER A 153 10.58 -12.26 22.02
CA SER A 153 10.16 -13.66 21.87
C SER A 153 8.70 -13.71 21.49
N PHE A 154 8.39 -14.44 20.43
CA PHE A 154 7.04 -14.70 19.96
C PHE A 154 6.82 -16.21 19.85
N GLY A 155 5.71 -16.67 20.39
CA GLY A 155 5.33 -18.07 20.41
C GLY A 155 3.83 -18.25 20.22
N VAL A 156 3.43 -19.40 19.68
CA VAL A 156 2.02 -19.79 19.58
C VAL A 156 1.82 -21.05 20.41
N LEU A 157 1.06 -20.94 21.49
CA LEU A 157 0.69 -22.07 22.33
C LEU A 157 -0.69 -22.59 21.91
N SER A 158 -0.71 -23.67 21.15
CA SER A 158 -1.95 -24.37 20.78
C SER A 158 -2.13 -25.62 21.64
N THR A 159 -3.10 -25.61 22.54
CA THR A 159 -3.48 -26.77 23.35
C THR A 159 -4.77 -27.39 22.83
N LYS A 160 -4.85 -28.72 22.83
CA LYS A 160 -6.06 -29.46 22.50
C LYS A 160 -6.43 -30.39 23.66
N ARG A 161 -7.68 -30.32 24.13
CA ARG A 161 -8.23 -31.18 25.18
C ARG A 161 -9.38 -32.01 24.60
N ASP A 162 -9.23 -33.33 24.59
CA ASP A 162 -10.24 -34.27 24.07
C ASP A 162 -11.31 -34.63 25.13
N ASP A 163 -11.72 -33.64 25.92
CA ASP A 163 -12.79 -33.81 26.90
C ASP A 163 -14.15 -33.73 26.18
N PRO A 164 -14.94 -34.81 26.18
CA PRO A 164 -16.22 -34.86 25.49
C PRO A 164 -17.27 -33.92 26.10
N SER A 165 -17.10 -33.50 27.36
CA SER A 165 -17.99 -32.53 28.02
C SER A 165 -17.85 -31.09 27.49
N LEU A 166 -16.75 -30.80 26.79
CA LEU A 166 -16.52 -29.50 26.17
C LEU A 166 -17.03 -29.47 24.72
N ASN A 167 -17.52 -28.31 24.32
CA ASN A 167 -17.83 -28.03 22.93
C ASN A 167 -16.57 -28.12 22.05
N VAL A 168 -16.71 -28.60 20.81
CA VAL A 168 -15.58 -28.80 19.86
C VAL A 168 -14.75 -27.53 19.69
N ARG A 169 -15.39 -26.34 19.71
CA ARG A 169 -14.71 -25.04 19.63
C ARG A 169 -13.87 -24.70 20.86
N GLN A 170 -14.27 -25.18 22.04
CA GLN A 170 -13.56 -24.99 23.31
C GLN A 170 -12.50 -26.07 23.56
N ARG A 171 -12.47 -27.13 22.75
CA ARG A 171 -11.45 -28.20 22.83
C ARG A 171 -10.09 -27.78 22.30
N ARG A 172 -10.00 -26.74 21.46
CA ARG A 172 -8.73 -26.18 20.99
C ARG A 172 -8.61 -24.73 21.47
N THR A 173 -7.55 -24.44 22.22
CA THR A 173 -7.21 -23.08 22.65
C THR A 173 -5.86 -22.72 22.06
N THR A 174 -5.80 -21.64 21.28
CA THR A 174 -4.57 -21.12 20.71
C THR A 174 -4.31 -19.75 21.33
N ASN A 175 -3.22 -19.61 22.06
CA ASN A 175 -2.78 -18.36 22.64
C ASN A 175 -1.53 -17.86 21.91
N PHE A 176 -1.48 -16.57 21.65
CA PHE A 176 -0.27 -15.90 21.21
C PHE A 176 0.50 -15.44 22.44
N ASP A 177 1.74 -15.89 22.56
CA ASP A 177 2.66 -15.47 23.62
C ASP A 177 3.67 -14.49 23.02
N PHE A 178 3.74 -13.31 23.62
CA PHE A 178 4.61 -12.23 23.19
C PHE A 178 5.31 -11.63 24.40
N ASN A 179 6.63 -11.76 24.41
CA ASN A 179 7.47 -11.27 25.49
C ASN A 179 8.54 -10.33 24.93
N MET A 180 8.54 -9.09 25.43
CA MET A 180 9.54 -8.08 25.10
C MET A 180 10.39 -7.77 26.31
N LYS A 181 11.71 -7.88 26.14
CA LYS A 181 12.68 -7.46 27.14
C LYS A 181 13.61 -6.44 26.52
N ILE A 182 13.37 -5.17 26.83
CA ILE A 182 14.16 -4.05 26.35
C ILE A 182 14.98 -3.49 27.50
N GLN A 183 16.30 -3.50 27.35
CA GLN A 183 17.25 -2.86 28.26
C GLN A 183 18.05 -1.85 27.46
N MET A 184 17.63 -0.60 27.48
CA MET A 184 18.19 0.44 26.61
C MET A 184 18.41 1.74 27.36
N ASN A 185 19.54 2.37 27.07
CA ASN A 185 19.89 3.74 27.42
C ASN A 185 19.97 4.56 26.13
N VAL A 186 19.60 5.83 26.19
CA VAL A 186 19.65 6.72 25.02
C VAL A 186 20.51 7.93 25.35
N ILE A 187 21.47 8.22 24.48
CA ILE A 187 22.23 9.46 24.50
C ILE A 187 21.86 10.25 23.26
N ALA A 188 21.43 11.49 23.43
CA ALA A 188 21.13 12.40 22.33
C ALA A 188 22.07 13.60 22.38
N LYS A 189 22.66 13.94 21.23
CA LYS A 189 23.36 15.22 21.02
C LYS A 189 22.48 16.10 20.14
N ILE A 190 22.15 17.29 20.65
CA ILE A 190 21.43 18.33 19.93
C ILE A 190 22.42 19.48 19.74
N GLY A 191 22.63 19.91 18.50
CA GLY A 191 23.59 20.98 18.26
C GLY A 191 25.04 20.55 18.47
N ASP A 192 25.95 21.52 18.43
CA ASP A 192 27.35 21.31 18.84
C ASP A 192 27.54 21.42 20.35
#